data_AF-A0A653WQA2-F1
#
_entry.id   AF-A0A653WQA2-F1
#
_cell.length_a   1.000
_cell.length_b   1.000
_cell.length_c   1.000
_cell.angle_alpha   90.00
_cell.angle_beta   90.00
_cell.angle_gamma   90.00
#
_symmetry.space_group_name_H-M   'P 1'
#
loop_
_entity.id
_entity.type
_entity.pdbx_description
1 polymer ?
#
loop_
_entity_poly.entity_id
_entity_poly.type
_entity_poly.pdbx_seq_one_letter_code
_entity_poly.pdbx_strand_id
1 'polypeptide(L)'
;MPDALLTAERLVRRFARETNLLIAGRTIDVIGESEVADALRVLLSRLGARSGPGGVAFAPGAEREILLHGVPLPLRQSADDRIDFAGAHMPVSRGIAETLRESGAVRGIRIGIAMVLEPKTAQLALLLRDAGAEVAVYAHPDEIDVEVAAALRARGIPVDGNPALSGAAERAAAVAFLRRDHELLLDDGSHLIRLAHEEGILAGLRGAAEETTSGLAPLRRMAAQGALRIPVIAVNDAPMKTAFDNRYGTGQSCVFAIADVLDTAGIGLRDQPAVVIGYGPVGEGVAAHLRALGASVAVTETDPVRALRAAHDGYVTGLLRDLAPGALVVSATGVPHSIDAATLRAARIAAVAGGVPGEADVDLAALQPMSGASAAIPHLDRTGEGALLLARGGCVNLAAAEGNPIEIMDLSFAVQLSAVAQLLGSSLPAGVHPFPADADAAVARAALAARGEQIDVRSDAQHRAQRDWRSPRYRGEGAA
;
A
#
# COMPACT_ATOMS: atom_id res chain seq x y z
N MET A 1 14.26 16.73 30.22
CA MET A 1 14.13 15.28 29.97
C MET A 1 13.75 15.12 28.50
N PRO A 2 14.25 14.11 27.77
CA PRO A 2 13.71 13.82 26.44
C PRO A 2 12.19 13.59 26.59
N ASP A 3 11.40 14.16 25.68
CA ASP A 3 9.97 13.92 25.63
C ASP A 3 9.75 12.41 25.44
N ALA A 4 9.19 11.75 26.46
CA ALA A 4 9.00 10.30 26.47
C ALA A 4 8.13 9.84 25.30
N LEU A 5 7.16 10.67 24.89
CA LEU A 5 6.29 10.42 23.74
C LEU A 5 7.07 10.50 22.42
N LEU A 6 7.92 11.51 22.24
CA LEU A 6 8.78 11.61 21.06
C LEU A 6 9.75 10.43 20.96
N THR A 7 10.28 9.98 22.11
CA THR A 7 11.17 8.81 22.16
C THR A 7 10.42 7.53 21.77
N ALA A 8 9.22 7.33 22.31
CA ALA A 8 8.35 6.21 21.95
C ALA A 8 7.99 6.23 20.45
N GLU A 9 7.60 7.39 19.92
CA GLU A 9 7.30 7.59 18.50
C GLU A 9 8.49 7.19 17.62
N ARG A 10 9.68 7.69 17.93
CA ARG A 10 10.91 7.39 17.17
C ARG A 10 11.26 5.90 17.21
N LEU A 11 11.04 5.22 18.34
CA LEU A 11 11.26 3.77 18.44
C LEU A 11 10.30 3.00 17.53
N VAL A 12 9.01 3.34 17.52
CA VAL A 12 8.01 2.71 16.64
C VAL A 12 8.32 2.97 15.17
N ARG A 13 8.65 4.22 14.80
CA ARG A 13 9.06 4.57 13.43
C ARG A 13 10.34 3.85 13.01
N ARG A 14 11.32 3.73 13.91
CA ARG A 14 12.56 2.98 13.67
C ARG A 14 12.28 1.51 13.39
N PHE A 15 11.42 0.86 14.19
CA PHE A 15 10.99 -0.52 13.91
C PHE A 15 10.40 -0.62 12.49
N ALA A 16 9.45 0.24 12.14
CA ALA A 16 8.80 0.20 10.84
C ALA A 16 9.79 0.48 9.68
N ARG A 17 10.73 1.41 9.85
CA ARG A 17 11.75 1.72 8.83
C ARG A 17 12.77 0.60 8.66
N GLU A 18 13.29 0.04 9.76
CA GLU A 18 14.33 -1.00 9.71
C GLU A 18 13.79 -2.36 9.25
N THR A 19 12.48 -2.60 9.37
CA THR A 19 11.87 -3.89 9.05
C THR A 19 10.85 -3.84 7.92
N ASN A 20 10.30 -2.68 7.57
CA ASN A 20 9.13 -2.52 6.69
C ASN A 20 7.91 -3.34 7.16
N LEU A 21 7.77 -3.60 8.46
CA LEU A 21 6.66 -4.37 9.02
C LEU A 21 5.55 -3.46 9.55
N LEU A 22 4.30 -3.93 9.47
CA LEU A 22 3.11 -3.24 9.97
C LEU A 22 3.10 -3.17 11.52
N ILE A 23 2.50 -2.17 12.16
CA ILE A 23 2.26 -2.17 13.61
C ILE A 23 0.90 -2.81 13.93
N ALA A 24 -0.12 -2.42 13.18
CA ALA A 24 -1.50 -2.86 13.37
C ALA A 24 -1.65 -4.39 13.33
N GLY A 25 -2.47 -4.91 14.23
CA GLY A 25 -2.79 -6.34 14.29
C GLY A 25 -1.68 -7.21 14.88
N ARG A 26 -0.54 -6.67 15.31
CA ARG A 26 0.50 -7.43 16.03
C ARG A 26 0.24 -7.49 17.52
N THR A 27 0.78 -8.53 18.15
CA THR A 27 1.03 -8.56 19.59
C THR A 27 2.47 -8.13 19.82
N ILE A 28 2.66 -7.07 20.62
CA ILE A 28 3.96 -6.44 20.88
C ILE A 28 4.17 -6.36 22.39
N ASP A 29 5.35 -6.78 22.85
CA ASP A 29 5.75 -6.67 24.24
C ASP A 29 6.46 -5.32 24.48
N VAL A 30 6.22 -4.71 25.64
CA VAL A 30 6.92 -3.49 26.08
C VAL A 30 7.49 -3.74 27.47
N ILE A 31 8.80 -3.90 27.51
CA ILE A 31 9.57 -4.30 28.68
C ILE A 31 9.93 -3.06 29.51
N GLY A 32 9.72 -3.14 30.83
CA GLY A 32 10.08 -2.09 31.79
C GLY A 32 8.95 -1.11 32.14
N GLU A 33 9.21 -0.22 33.09
CA GLU A 33 8.22 0.69 33.71
C GLU A 33 8.63 2.18 33.57
N SER A 34 9.40 2.52 32.54
CA SER A 34 9.79 3.91 32.28
C SER A 34 8.64 4.71 31.66
N GLU A 35 8.71 6.05 31.73
CA GLU A 35 7.76 6.94 31.02
C GLU A 35 7.70 6.65 29.51
N VAL A 36 8.83 6.23 28.91
CA VAL A 36 8.89 5.82 27.51
C VAL A 36 8.16 4.49 27.28
N ALA A 37 8.25 3.54 28.21
CA ALA A 37 7.50 2.28 28.13
C ALA A 37 5.99 2.54 28.21
N ASP A 38 5.55 3.43 29.08
CA ASP A 38 4.13 3.82 29.18
C ASP A 38 3.64 4.54 27.93
N ALA A 39 4.44 5.48 27.40
CA ALA A 39 4.18 6.14 26.14
C ALA A 39 4.07 5.15 24.96
N LEU A 40 4.96 4.15 24.91
CA LEU A 40 4.92 3.08 23.91
C LEU A 40 3.63 2.27 23.99
N ARG A 41 3.21 1.83 25.19
CA ARG A 41 1.96 1.06 25.36
C ARG A 41 0.75 1.82 24.82
N VAL A 42 0.66 3.12 25.13
CA VAL A 42 -0.43 3.99 24.64
C VAL A 42 -0.36 4.16 23.12
N LEU A 43 0.82 4.46 22.58
CA LEU A 43 1.00 4.69 21.15
C LEU A 43 0.72 3.41 20.34
N LEU A 44 1.29 2.28 20.73
CA LEU A 44 1.10 0.99 20.07
C LEU A 44 -0.38 0.58 20.05
N SER A 45 -1.11 0.80 21.15
CA SER A 45 -2.56 0.55 21.21
C SER A 45 -3.33 1.45 20.23
N ARG A 46 -2.99 2.75 20.14
CA ARG A 46 -3.59 3.68 19.17
C ARG A 46 -3.30 3.29 17.71
N LEU A 47 -2.15 2.67 17.46
CA LEU A 47 -1.76 2.13 16.15
C LEU A 47 -2.31 0.72 15.88
N GLY A 48 -3.15 0.18 16.78
CA GLY A 48 -3.84 -1.10 16.57
C GLY A 48 -3.02 -2.34 16.94
N ALA A 49 -1.92 -2.19 17.68
CA ALA A 49 -1.22 -3.32 18.27
C ALA A 49 -1.84 -3.74 19.61
N ARG A 50 -1.68 -5.02 19.96
CA ARG A 50 -2.07 -5.63 21.24
C ARG A 50 -0.85 -5.74 22.14
N SER A 51 -1.04 -5.54 23.44
CA SER A 51 0.01 -5.78 24.43
C SER A 51 0.12 -7.27 24.74
N GLY A 52 1.33 -7.80 24.80
CA GLY A 52 1.58 -9.15 25.28
C GLY A 52 2.84 -9.77 24.67
N PRO A 53 3.22 -10.99 25.11
CA PRO A 53 4.33 -11.71 24.51
C PRO A 53 3.99 -12.04 23.06
N GLY A 54 4.82 -11.55 22.14
CA GLY A 54 4.66 -11.74 20.70
C GLY A 54 6.01 -11.84 20.01
N GLY A 55 5.99 -11.71 18.68
CA GLY A 55 7.21 -11.71 17.88
C GLY A 55 8.05 -10.44 18.01
N VAL A 56 7.56 -9.37 18.63
CA VAL A 56 8.27 -8.08 18.73
C VAL A 56 8.27 -7.62 20.18
N ALA A 57 9.41 -7.12 20.66
CA ALA A 57 9.55 -6.53 21.98
C ALA A 57 10.29 -5.19 21.90
N PHE A 58 9.76 -4.18 22.60
CA PHE A 58 10.42 -2.90 22.85
C PHE A 58 10.95 -2.86 24.28
N ALA A 59 12.24 -2.59 24.45
CA ALA A 59 12.93 -2.46 25.72
C ALA A 59 13.62 -1.08 25.80
N PRO A 60 12.85 0.03 25.97
CA PRO A 60 13.40 1.38 25.89
C PRO A 60 14.52 1.60 26.93
N GLY A 61 15.66 2.13 26.48
CA GLY A 61 16.83 2.37 27.33
C GLY A 61 17.75 1.16 27.55
N ALA A 62 17.42 -0.01 27.01
CA ALA A 62 18.36 -1.13 26.92
C ALA A 62 19.40 -0.92 25.80
N GLU A 63 20.50 -1.66 25.82
CA GLU A 63 21.49 -1.66 24.72
C GLU A 63 20.85 -2.05 23.38
N ARG A 64 19.88 -2.98 23.43
CA ARG A 64 19.08 -3.44 22.29
C ARG A 64 17.62 -3.11 22.56
N GLU A 65 17.19 -1.95 22.07
CA GLU A 65 15.87 -1.40 22.40
C GLU A 65 14.71 -2.06 21.67
N ILE A 66 14.97 -2.76 20.56
CA ILE A 66 13.93 -3.41 19.75
C ILE A 66 14.42 -4.80 19.37
N LEU A 67 13.60 -5.81 19.66
CA LEU A 67 13.86 -7.20 19.35
C LEU A 67 12.75 -7.75 18.45
N LEU A 68 13.13 -8.50 17.42
CA LEU A 68 12.27 -9.30 16.57
C LEU A 68 12.60 -10.78 16.83
N HIS A 69 11.65 -11.53 17.36
CA HIS A 69 11.80 -12.93 17.79
C HIS A 69 12.97 -13.15 18.77
N GLY A 70 13.18 -12.21 19.68
CA GLY A 70 14.20 -12.27 20.73
C GLY A 70 15.61 -11.90 20.27
N VAL A 71 15.81 -11.53 19.00
CA VAL A 71 17.08 -11.04 18.46
C VAL A 71 16.96 -9.58 18.02
N PRO A 72 18.06 -8.81 17.91
CA PRO A 72 18.01 -7.45 17.36
C PRO A 72 17.39 -7.41 15.98
N LEU A 73 16.88 -6.23 15.61
CA LEU A 73 16.42 -5.99 14.24
C LEU A 73 17.53 -6.33 13.23
N PRO A 74 17.19 -7.00 12.12
CA PRO A 74 18.18 -7.39 11.13
C PRO A 74 18.71 -6.18 10.38
N LEU A 75 19.97 -6.27 9.95
CA LEU A 75 20.56 -5.31 9.03
C LEU A 75 20.11 -5.64 7.60
N ARG A 76 19.09 -4.93 7.11
CA ARG A 76 18.61 -5.03 5.72
C ARG A 76 19.40 -4.10 4.81
N GLN A 77 20.71 -4.34 4.67
CA GLN A 77 21.61 -3.42 3.97
C GLN A 77 21.65 -3.63 2.47
N SER A 78 21.57 -4.86 1.99
CA SER A 78 21.56 -5.17 0.56
C SER A 78 20.13 -5.37 0.02
N ALA A 79 19.96 -5.24 -1.29
CA ALA A 79 18.71 -5.60 -1.96
C ALA A 79 18.36 -7.08 -1.74
N ASP A 80 19.34 -7.99 -1.73
CA ASP A 80 19.11 -9.40 -1.42
C ASP A 80 18.56 -9.59 0.01
N ASP A 81 19.13 -8.92 1.02
CA ASP A 81 18.62 -8.97 2.39
C ASP A 81 17.18 -8.47 2.48
N ARG A 82 16.88 -7.36 1.79
CA ARG A 82 15.52 -6.77 1.76
C ARG A 82 14.52 -7.71 1.08
N ILE A 83 14.91 -8.31 -0.05
CA ILE A 83 14.08 -9.28 -0.79
C ILE A 83 13.83 -10.52 0.08
N ASP A 84 14.88 -11.11 0.66
CA ASP A 84 14.74 -12.35 1.45
C ASP A 84 13.97 -12.11 2.75
N PHE A 85 14.17 -10.95 3.38
CA PHE A 85 13.39 -10.55 4.54
C PHE A 85 11.90 -10.37 4.19
N ALA A 86 11.60 -9.73 3.05
CA ALA A 86 10.21 -9.65 2.56
C ALA A 86 9.62 -11.05 2.37
N GLY A 87 10.36 -11.95 1.70
CA GLY A 87 9.93 -13.33 1.51
C GLY A 87 9.60 -14.02 2.82
N ALA A 88 10.46 -13.90 3.84
CA ALA A 88 10.23 -14.49 5.16
C ALA A 88 8.92 -14.02 5.84
N HIS A 89 8.45 -12.81 5.52
CA HIS A 89 7.28 -12.18 6.12
C HIS A 89 6.06 -12.13 5.18
N MET A 90 6.06 -12.92 4.09
CA MET A 90 4.93 -13.07 3.17
C MET A 90 4.34 -14.50 3.17
N PRO A 91 3.87 -15.02 4.33
CA PRO A 91 3.39 -16.39 4.43
C PRO A 91 2.11 -16.66 3.63
N VAL A 92 1.24 -15.67 3.41
CA VAL A 92 -0.03 -15.87 2.71
C VAL A 92 0.21 -16.09 1.22
N SER A 93 0.96 -15.19 0.58
CA SER A 93 1.38 -15.28 -0.82
C SER A 93 2.17 -16.57 -1.06
N ARG A 94 3.08 -16.93 -0.14
CA ARG A 94 3.81 -18.21 -0.22
C ARG A 94 2.86 -19.41 -0.25
N GLY A 95 1.87 -19.45 0.64
CA GLY A 95 0.89 -20.56 0.67
C GLY A 95 0.05 -20.66 -0.60
N ILE A 96 -0.38 -19.53 -1.16
CA ILE A 96 -1.12 -19.51 -2.43
C ILE A 96 -0.21 -19.95 -3.60
N ALA A 97 1.03 -19.47 -3.66
CA ALA A 97 2.01 -19.88 -4.67
C ALA A 97 2.33 -21.38 -4.58
N GLU A 98 2.42 -21.94 -3.38
CA GLU A 98 2.57 -23.38 -3.16
C GLU A 98 1.38 -24.17 -3.73
N THR A 99 0.15 -23.69 -3.53
CA THR A 99 -1.05 -24.29 -4.13
C THR A 99 -1.00 -24.26 -5.67
N LEU A 100 -0.51 -23.16 -6.26
CA LEU A 100 -0.29 -23.06 -7.72
C LEU A 100 0.78 -24.04 -8.22
N ARG A 101 1.86 -24.20 -7.44
CA ARG A 101 2.95 -25.13 -7.73
C ARG A 101 2.47 -26.58 -7.71
N GLU A 102 1.74 -26.97 -6.68
CA GLU A 102 1.26 -28.33 -6.46
C GLU A 102 0.21 -28.75 -7.50
N SER A 103 -0.70 -27.83 -7.84
CA SER A 103 -1.67 -28.05 -8.92
C SER A 103 -1.02 -28.06 -10.32
N GLY A 104 0.18 -27.49 -10.45
CA GLY A 104 0.86 -27.31 -11.73
C GLY A 104 0.18 -26.30 -12.65
N ALA A 105 -0.76 -25.48 -12.13
CA ALA A 105 -1.61 -24.60 -12.93
C ALA A 105 -0.83 -23.56 -13.75
N VAL A 106 0.31 -23.11 -13.23
CA VAL A 106 1.15 -22.07 -13.86
C VAL A 106 2.37 -22.61 -14.60
N ARG A 107 2.54 -23.94 -14.70
CA ARG A 107 3.73 -24.55 -15.32
C ARG A 107 3.87 -24.12 -16.79
N GLY A 108 4.96 -23.41 -17.10
CA GLY A 108 5.26 -22.92 -18.45
C GLY A 108 4.40 -21.74 -18.92
N ILE A 109 3.53 -21.21 -18.04
CA ILE A 109 2.73 -20.01 -18.35
C ILE A 109 3.65 -18.80 -18.32
N ARG A 110 3.65 -18.00 -19.40
CA ARG A 110 4.40 -16.75 -19.48
C ARG A 110 3.62 -15.63 -18.81
N ILE A 111 4.14 -15.06 -17.73
CA ILE A 111 3.49 -14.01 -16.94
C ILE A 111 4.36 -12.75 -16.96
N GLY A 112 3.80 -11.65 -17.43
CA GLY A 112 4.41 -10.32 -17.30
C GLY A 112 3.89 -9.61 -16.06
N ILE A 113 4.79 -9.04 -15.26
CA ILE A 113 4.45 -8.22 -14.10
C ILE A 113 4.86 -6.78 -14.41
N ALA A 114 3.93 -5.83 -14.36
CA ALA A 114 4.16 -4.41 -14.60
C ALA A 114 3.70 -3.62 -13.37
N MET A 115 4.61 -3.37 -12.42
CA MET A 115 4.30 -2.75 -11.14
C MET A 115 5.52 -2.01 -10.59
N VAL A 116 5.32 -1.22 -9.54
CA VAL A 116 6.43 -0.68 -8.74
C VAL A 116 7.37 -1.82 -8.32
N LEU A 117 8.64 -1.73 -8.70
CA LEU A 117 9.63 -2.76 -8.40
C LEU A 117 10.33 -2.45 -7.09
N GLU A 118 9.89 -3.18 -6.07
CA GLU A 118 10.37 -3.14 -4.70
C GLU A 118 10.59 -4.57 -4.17
N PRO A 119 11.17 -4.78 -2.97
CA PRO A 119 11.48 -6.12 -2.48
C PRO A 119 10.28 -7.09 -2.45
N LYS A 120 9.06 -6.58 -2.22
CA LYS A 120 7.84 -7.38 -2.17
C LYS A 120 7.38 -7.80 -3.57
N THR A 121 7.46 -6.92 -4.56
CA THR A 121 7.18 -7.24 -5.98
C THR A 121 8.19 -8.27 -6.51
N ALA A 122 9.45 -8.17 -6.11
CA ALA A 122 10.45 -9.19 -6.42
C ALA A 122 10.04 -10.56 -5.86
N GLN A 123 9.48 -10.61 -4.65
CA GLN A 123 8.95 -11.86 -4.08
C GLN A 123 7.77 -12.42 -4.87
N LEU A 124 6.83 -11.59 -5.35
CA LEU A 124 5.75 -12.05 -6.23
C LEU A 124 6.33 -12.74 -7.49
N ALA A 125 7.34 -12.14 -8.12
CA ALA A 125 7.99 -12.70 -9.30
C ALA A 125 8.71 -14.04 -9.00
N LEU A 126 9.44 -14.10 -7.88
CA LEU A 126 10.13 -15.31 -7.44
C LEU A 126 9.15 -16.44 -7.11
N LEU A 127 8.06 -16.14 -6.40
CA LEU A 127 7.02 -17.11 -6.06
C LEU A 127 6.35 -17.72 -7.29
N LEU A 128 6.03 -16.91 -8.30
CA LEU A 128 5.46 -17.40 -9.57
C LEU A 128 6.45 -18.27 -10.35
N ARG A 129 7.72 -17.85 -10.45
CA ARG A 129 8.78 -18.66 -11.06
C ARG A 129 8.94 -19.99 -10.36
N ASP A 130 8.99 -19.99 -9.03
CA ASP A 130 9.16 -21.20 -8.22
C ASP A 130 7.92 -22.11 -8.27
N ALA A 131 6.75 -21.56 -8.56
CA ALA A 131 5.54 -22.30 -8.89
C ALA A 131 5.54 -22.91 -10.32
N GLY A 132 6.51 -22.53 -11.16
CA GLY A 132 6.75 -23.08 -12.49
C GLY A 132 6.40 -22.16 -13.66
N ALA A 133 6.07 -20.89 -13.41
CA ALA A 133 5.81 -19.91 -14.45
C ALA A 133 7.10 -19.36 -15.08
N GLU A 134 7.00 -18.85 -16.30
CA GLU A 134 8.04 -18.04 -16.95
C GLU A 134 7.73 -16.57 -16.71
N VAL A 135 8.52 -15.89 -15.89
CA VAL A 135 8.19 -14.54 -15.39
C VAL A 135 9.16 -13.51 -15.94
N ALA A 136 8.64 -12.36 -16.37
CA ALA A 136 9.42 -11.15 -16.60
C ALA A 136 8.76 -9.96 -15.88
N VAL A 137 9.56 -8.98 -15.51
CA VAL A 137 9.11 -7.78 -14.80
C VAL A 137 9.40 -6.53 -15.63
N TYR A 138 8.45 -5.62 -15.68
CA TYR A 138 8.61 -4.24 -16.14
C TYR A 138 8.33 -3.29 -14.99
N ALA A 139 9.13 -2.24 -14.86
CA ALA A 139 8.86 -1.13 -13.95
C ALA A 139 9.06 0.20 -14.66
N HIS A 140 8.17 1.16 -14.40
CA HIS A 140 8.31 2.51 -14.92
C HIS A 140 9.57 3.21 -14.37
N PRO A 141 10.12 4.21 -15.06
CA PRO A 141 11.37 4.88 -14.68
C PRO A 141 11.35 5.45 -13.25
N ASP A 142 10.21 5.94 -12.80
CA ASP A 142 9.96 6.51 -11.49
C ASP A 142 9.47 5.49 -10.44
N GLU A 143 9.36 4.22 -10.83
CA GLU A 143 8.81 3.13 -10.02
C GLU A 143 9.79 1.96 -9.85
N ILE A 144 11.07 2.17 -10.13
CA ILE A 144 12.10 1.11 -10.11
C ILE A 144 13.15 1.32 -9.03
N ASP A 145 13.22 0.40 -8.07
CA ASP A 145 14.40 0.22 -7.21
C ASP A 145 15.47 -0.53 -8.02
N VAL A 146 16.52 0.20 -8.42
CA VAL A 146 17.57 -0.31 -9.31
C VAL A 146 18.41 -1.42 -8.67
N GLU A 147 18.54 -1.42 -7.34
CA GLU A 147 19.29 -2.47 -6.63
C GLU A 147 18.46 -3.75 -6.56
N VAL A 148 17.16 -3.64 -6.29
CA VAL A 148 16.21 -4.76 -6.36
C VAL A 148 16.14 -5.32 -7.78
N ALA A 149 16.10 -4.45 -8.79
CA ALA A 149 16.12 -4.87 -10.20
C ALA A 149 17.39 -5.65 -10.55
N ALA A 150 18.56 -5.21 -10.06
CA ALA A 150 19.82 -5.91 -10.27
C ALA A 150 19.83 -7.27 -9.57
N ALA A 151 19.40 -7.35 -8.31
CA ALA A 151 19.30 -8.59 -7.56
C ALA A 151 18.33 -9.59 -8.22
N LEU A 152 17.18 -9.11 -8.71
CA LEU A 152 16.18 -9.96 -9.37
C LEU A 152 16.70 -10.51 -10.72
N ARG A 153 17.43 -9.70 -11.50
CA ARG A 153 18.15 -10.16 -12.70
C ARG A 153 19.21 -11.21 -12.38
N ALA A 154 19.99 -11.02 -11.31
CA ALA A 154 20.97 -12.00 -10.85
C ALA A 154 20.32 -13.33 -10.41
N ARG A 155 19.08 -13.26 -9.91
CA ARG A 155 18.23 -14.43 -9.59
C ARG A 155 17.52 -15.02 -10.82
N GLY A 156 17.85 -14.58 -12.04
CA GLY A 156 17.39 -15.17 -13.29
C GLY A 156 16.01 -14.71 -13.78
N ILE A 157 15.45 -13.65 -13.20
CA ILE A 157 14.21 -13.03 -13.69
C ILE A 157 14.57 -11.83 -14.57
N PRO A 158 14.17 -11.80 -15.85
CA PRO A 158 14.33 -10.62 -16.70
C PRO A 158 13.57 -9.43 -16.10
N VAL A 159 14.26 -8.28 -16.01
CA VAL A 159 13.67 -7.02 -15.58
C VAL A 159 13.95 -5.96 -16.64
N ASP A 160 12.89 -5.35 -17.16
CA ASP A 160 12.89 -4.21 -18.06
C ASP A 160 12.49 -2.96 -17.27
N GLY A 161 13.15 -1.82 -17.54
CA GLY A 161 12.96 -0.58 -16.76
C GLY A 161 14.29 0.04 -16.32
N ASN A 162 14.35 1.38 -16.37
CA ASN A 162 15.53 2.16 -16.04
C ASN A 162 15.10 3.62 -15.73
N PRO A 163 15.57 4.23 -14.63
CA PRO A 163 15.24 5.62 -14.27
C PRO A 163 15.59 6.68 -15.32
N ALA A 164 16.49 6.38 -16.25
CA ALA A 164 16.89 7.29 -17.32
C ALA A 164 15.95 7.26 -18.55
N LEU A 165 15.03 6.29 -18.64
CA LEU A 165 14.10 6.20 -19.76
C LEU A 165 13.03 7.29 -19.65
N SER A 166 12.60 7.81 -20.81
CA SER A 166 11.51 8.77 -20.91
C SER A 166 10.89 8.75 -22.31
N GLY A 167 9.63 9.18 -22.42
CA GLY A 167 8.96 9.43 -23.70
C GLY A 167 9.03 8.26 -24.67
N ALA A 168 9.57 8.49 -25.87
CA ALA A 168 9.65 7.45 -26.91
C ALA A 168 10.53 6.25 -26.53
N ALA A 169 11.60 6.48 -25.75
CA ALA A 169 12.51 5.41 -25.33
C ALA A 169 11.85 4.52 -24.27
N GLU A 170 11.15 5.12 -23.31
CA GLU A 170 10.34 4.39 -22.32
C GLU A 170 9.26 3.56 -23.01
N ARG A 171 8.50 4.19 -23.91
CA ARG A 171 7.46 3.50 -24.69
C ARG A 171 8.03 2.31 -25.47
N ALA A 172 9.19 2.47 -26.11
CA ALA A 172 9.85 1.37 -26.82
C ALA A 172 10.24 0.22 -25.88
N ALA A 173 10.70 0.50 -24.66
CA ALA A 173 11.01 -0.51 -23.66
C ALA A 173 9.74 -1.27 -23.21
N ALA A 174 8.65 -0.55 -22.93
CA ALA A 174 7.37 -1.16 -22.57
C ALA A 174 6.81 -2.04 -23.70
N VAL A 175 6.89 -1.59 -24.95
CA VAL A 175 6.49 -2.40 -26.12
C VAL A 175 7.38 -3.64 -26.28
N ALA A 176 8.69 -3.51 -26.06
CA ALA A 176 9.60 -4.65 -26.12
C ALA A 176 9.27 -5.70 -25.05
N PHE A 177 8.93 -5.27 -23.84
CA PHE A 177 8.44 -6.14 -22.78
C PHE A 177 7.15 -6.86 -23.18
N LEU A 178 6.14 -6.15 -23.70
CA LEU A 178 4.88 -6.74 -24.15
C LEU A 178 5.05 -7.79 -25.26
N ARG A 179 6.11 -7.70 -26.08
CA ARG A 179 6.42 -8.63 -27.16
C ARG A 179 7.07 -9.95 -26.71
N ARG A 180 7.12 -10.22 -25.40
CA ARG A 180 7.60 -11.51 -24.84
C ARG A 180 6.51 -12.58 -24.78
N ASP A 181 5.46 -12.45 -25.60
CA ASP A 181 4.34 -13.38 -25.75
C ASP A 181 3.70 -13.80 -24.42
N HIS A 182 3.49 -12.84 -23.51
CA HIS A 182 2.86 -13.06 -22.22
C HIS A 182 1.44 -13.61 -22.39
N GLU A 183 1.11 -14.65 -21.62
CA GLU A 183 -0.24 -15.20 -21.53
C GLU A 183 -1.07 -14.50 -20.47
N LEU A 184 -0.44 -13.93 -19.45
CA LEU A 184 -1.08 -13.12 -18.42
C LEU A 184 -0.26 -11.86 -18.14
N LEU A 185 -0.95 -10.77 -17.82
CA LEU A 185 -0.35 -9.54 -17.29
C LEU A 185 -0.88 -9.25 -15.89
N LEU A 186 0.02 -8.99 -14.95
CA LEU A 186 -0.31 -8.41 -13.64
C LEU A 186 0.14 -6.96 -13.68
N ASP A 187 -0.78 -6.02 -13.57
CA ASP A 187 -0.55 -4.60 -13.83
C ASP A 187 -0.98 -3.73 -12.63
N ASP A 188 -0.25 -2.64 -12.42
CA ASP A 188 -0.48 -1.59 -11.44
C ASP A 188 -0.64 -0.26 -12.20
N GLY A 189 -1.89 0.21 -12.32
CA GLY A 189 -2.21 1.45 -13.06
C GLY A 189 -2.68 1.24 -14.49
N SER A 190 -2.72 -0.01 -14.96
CA SER A 190 -3.21 -0.47 -16.28
C SER A 190 -2.44 0.04 -17.49
N HIS A 191 -1.24 0.59 -17.30
CA HIS A 191 -0.47 1.22 -18.36
C HIS A 191 -0.09 0.21 -19.46
N LEU A 192 0.34 -1.00 -19.07
CA LEU A 192 0.80 -2.03 -19.98
C LEU A 192 -0.38 -2.79 -20.61
N ILE A 193 -1.46 -3.04 -19.85
CA ILE A 193 -2.72 -3.58 -20.38
C ILE A 193 -3.24 -2.67 -21.50
N ARG A 194 -3.28 -1.36 -21.27
CA ARG A 194 -3.77 -0.40 -22.26
C ARG A 194 -2.83 -0.29 -23.47
N LEU A 195 -1.52 -0.19 -23.23
CA LEU A 195 -0.53 -0.12 -24.30
C LEU A 195 -0.58 -1.36 -25.20
N ALA A 196 -0.81 -2.55 -24.63
CA ALA A 196 -1.02 -3.77 -25.40
C ALA A 196 -2.22 -3.67 -26.36
N HIS A 197 -3.31 -3.00 -25.96
CA HIS A 197 -4.45 -2.74 -26.84
C HIS A 197 -4.14 -1.71 -27.92
N GLU A 198 -3.44 -0.63 -27.56
CA GLU A 198 -3.03 0.43 -28.50
C GLU A 198 -2.10 -0.11 -29.60
N GLU A 199 -1.19 -1.02 -29.24
CA GLU A 199 -0.23 -1.64 -30.15
C GLU A 199 -0.76 -2.91 -30.84
N GLY A 200 -1.95 -3.39 -30.46
CA GLY A 200 -2.51 -4.64 -30.97
C GLY A 200 -1.75 -5.90 -30.54
N ILE A 201 -0.98 -5.84 -29.44
CA ILE A 201 -0.19 -6.94 -28.88
C ILE A 201 -1.07 -7.74 -27.90
N LEU A 202 -2.07 -8.43 -28.43
CA LEU A 202 -3.05 -9.19 -27.63
C LEU A 202 -3.06 -10.68 -27.98
N ALA A 203 -2.35 -11.08 -29.03
CA ALA A 203 -2.27 -12.47 -29.44
C ALA A 203 -1.64 -13.31 -28.33
N GLY A 204 -2.34 -14.38 -27.90
CA GLY A 204 -1.88 -15.24 -26.81
C GLY A 204 -2.19 -14.73 -25.41
N LEU A 205 -2.58 -13.46 -25.24
CA LEU A 205 -2.93 -12.90 -23.94
C LEU A 205 -4.30 -13.42 -23.49
N ARG A 206 -4.30 -14.28 -22.47
CA ARG A 206 -5.50 -14.93 -21.91
C ARG A 206 -6.29 -14.00 -20.99
N GLY A 207 -5.61 -13.03 -20.38
CA GLY A 207 -6.23 -12.03 -19.53
C GLY A 207 -5.22 -11.25 -18.70
N ALA A 208 -5.72 -10.38 -17.84
CA ALA A 208 -4.89 -9.60 -16.94
C ALA A 208 -5.54 -9.42 -15.56
N ALA A 209 -4.74 -8.98 -14.59
CA ALA A 209 -5.22 -8.57 -13.28
C ALA A 209 -4.74 -7.14 -12.99
N GLU A 210 -5.64 -6.29 -12.51
CA GLU A 210 -5.36 -4.86 -12.24
C GLU A 210 -5.56 -4.55 -10.75
N GLU A 211 -4.52 -4.01 -10.11
CA GLU A 211 -4.46 -3.79 -8.67
C GLU A 211 -4.93 -2.41 -8.18
N THR A 212 -5.13 -1.45 -9.07
CA THR A 212 -5.44 -0.07 -8.65
C THR A 212 -6.81 0.42 -9.04
N THR A 213 -7.30 1.38 -8.25
CA THR A 213 -8.53 2.11 -8.56
C THR A 213 -8.34 2.97 -9.83
N SER A 214 -7.18 3.62 -9.96
CA SER A 214 -6.81 4.49 -11.08
C SER A 214 -6.70 3.71 -12.39
N GLY A 215 -6.16 2.48 -12.37
CA GLY A 215 -6.08 1.59 -13.52
C GLY A 215 -7.43 0.97 -13.93
N LEU A 216 -8.28 0.61 -12.96
CA LEU A 216 -9.62 0.07 -13.28
C LEU A 216 -10.55 1.09 -13.94
N ALA A 217 -10.44 2.37 -13.60
CA ALA A 217 -11.31 3.41 -14.16
C ALA A 217 -11.26 3.50 -15.71
N PRO A 218 -10.10 3.64 -16.37
CA PRO A 218 -10.02 3.59 -17.83
C PRO A 218 -10.37 2.22 -18.41
N LEU A 219 -10.01 1.10 -17.76
CA LEU A 219 -10.36 -0.24 -18.25
C LEU A 219 -11.88 -0.46 -18.30
N ARG A 220 -12.62 0.01 -17.29
CA ARG A 220 -14.10 -0.01 -17.29
C ARG A 220 -14.68 0.84 -18.43
N ARG A 221 -14.07 1.98 -18.75
CA ARG A 221 -14.46 2.80 -19.91
C ARG A 221 -14.20 2.06 -21.23
N MET A 222 -13.02 1.43 -21.37
CA MET A 222 -12.70 0.61 -22.55
C MET A 222 -13.70 -0.54 -22.71
N ALA A 223 -14.08 -1.21 -21.62
CA ALA A 223 -15.09 -2.27 -21.65
C ALA A 223 -16.46 -1.74 -22.11
N ALA A 224 -16.92 -0.62 -21.55
CA ALA A 224 -18.18 0.01 -21.95
C ALA A 224 -18.21 0.46 -23.43
N GLN A 225 -17.04 0.77 -24.00
CA GLN A 225 -16.87 1.14 -25.41
C GLN A 225 -16.64 -0.07 -26.34
N GLY A 226 -16.57 -1.30 -25.82
CA GLY A 226 -16.21 -2.49 -26.59
C GLY A 226 -14.75 -2.53 -27.07
N ALA A 227 -13.90 -1.67 -26.53
CA ALA A 227 -12.48 -1.54 -26.87
C ALA A 227 -11.59 -2.52 -26.08
N LEU A 228 -12.00 -2.93 -24.87
CA LEU A 228 -11.28 -3.94 -24.09
C LEU A 228 -11.52 -5.33 -24.70
N ARG A 229 -10.45 -6.04 -25.08
CA ARG A 229 -10.52 -7.28 -25.87
C ARG A 229 -10.10 -8.53 -25.09
N ILE A 230 -9.63 -8.36 -23.85
CA ILE A 230 -9.24 -9.45 -22.94
C ILE A 230 -10.07 -9.38 -21.66
N PRO A 231 -10.22 -10.48 -20.90
CA PRO A 231 -10.74 -10.40 -19.54
C PRO A 231 -9.72 -9.76 -18.60
N VAL A 232 -10.18 -8.87 -17.73
CA VAL A 232 -9.39 -8.30 -16.63
C VAL A 232 -10.08 -8.59 -15.31
N ILE A 233 -9.36 -9.18 -14.34
CA ILE A 233 -9.85 -9.31 -12.97
C ILE A 233 -9.49 -8.06 -12.17
N ALA A 234 -10.50 -7.44 -11.57
CA ALA A 234 -10.36 -6.28 -10.71
C ALA A 234 -9.87 -6.67 -9.30
N VAL A 235 -8.56 -6.91 -9.18
CA VAL A 235 -7.91 -7.23 -7.90
C VAL A 235 -8.08 -6.12 -6.88
N ASN A 236 -8.04 -4.85 -7.33
CA ASN A 236 -8.31 -3.71 -6.44
C ASN A 236 -9.68 -3.82 -5.74
N ASP A 237 -10.71 -4.34 -6.40
CA ASP A 237 -12.06 -4.41 -5.80
C ASP A 237 -12.17 -5.48 -4.71
N ALA A 238 -11.16 -6.35 -4.54
CA ALA A 238 -11.15 -7.36 -3.51
C ALA A 238 -11.07 -6.70 -2.11
N PRO A 239 -11.97 -7.06 -1.17
CA PRO A 239 -11.89 -6.60 0.21
C PRO A 239 -10.54 -6.87 0.88
N MET A 240 -9.92 -8.02 0.62
CA MET A 240 -8.58 -8.33 1.16
C MET A 240 -7.47 -7.40 0.66
N LYS A 241 -7.71 -6.68 -0.43
CA LYS A 241 -6.83 -5.61 -0.94
C LYS A 241 -7.25 -4.27 -0.33
N THR A 242 -8.42 -3.76 -0.71
CA THR A 242 -8.85 -2.39 -0.39
C THR A 242 -9.01 -2.08 1.10
N ALA A 243 -9.46 -3.06 1.90
CA ALA A 243 -9.70 -2.82 3.32
C ALA A 243 -8.40 -2.74 4.13
N PHE A 244 -7.32 -3.35 3.64
CA PHE A 244 -6.07 -3.49 4.36
C PHE A 244 -4.99 -2.52 3.84
N ASP A 245 -4.77 -2.56 2.53
CA ASP A 245 -3.75 -1.78 1.84
C ASP A 245 -3.86 -0.29 2.12
N ASN A 246 -4.98 0.29 1.69
CA ASN A 246 -5.16 1.73 1.71
C ASN A 246 -5.25 2.28 3.16
N ARG A 247 -5.95 1.57 4.05
CA ARG A 247 -6.22 2.07 5.41
C ARG A 247 -5.06 1.86 6.37
N TYR A 248 -4.45 0.68 6.37
CA TYR A 248 -3.38 0.35 7.31
C TYR A 248 -2.00 0.51 6.69
N GLY A 249 -1.83 0.07 5.44
CA GLY A 249 -0.56 0.19 4.73
C GLY A 249 -0.19 1.62 4.41
N THR A 250 -1.02 2.31 3.62
CA THR A 250 -0.74 3.69 3.20
C THR A 250 -0.77 4.64 4.40
N GLY A 251 -1.72 4.46 5.33
CA GLY A 251 -1.80 5.23 6.56
C GLY A 251 -0.51 5.21 7.37
N GLN A 252 0.03 4.02 7.67
CA GLN A 252 1.29 3.89 8.41
C GLN A 252 2.47 4.41 7.59
N SER A 253 2.64 3.91 6.37
CA SER A 253 3.84 4.18 5.56
C SER A 253 3.97 5.65 5.20
N CYS A 254 2.89 6.32 4.79
CA CYS A 254 2.93 7.75 4.47
C CYS A 254 3.20 8.60 5.71
N VAL A 255 2.47 8.39 6.80
CA VAL A 255 2.63 9.22 8.00
C VAL A 255 4.01 9.03 8.64
N PHE A 256 4.55 7.81 8.63
CA PHE A 256 5.89 7.56 9.15
C PHE A 256 6.98 8.14 8.24
N ALA A 257 6.83 8.07 6.92
CA ALA A 257 7.74 8.74 5.98
C ALA A 257 7.71 10.27 6.17
N ILE A 258 6.52 10.86 6.31
CA ILE A 258 6.36 12.30 6.60
C ILE A 258 7.07 12.65 7.92
N ALA A 259 6.82 11.88 8.97
CA ALA A 259 7.43 12.11 10.28
C ALA A 259 8.96 11.98 10.22
N ASP A 260 9.48 10.95 9.57
CA ASP A 260 10.93 10.72 9.41
C ASP A 260 11.60 11.88 8.68
N VAL A 261 11.06 12.31 7.52
CA VAL A 261 11.60 13.44 6.76
C VAL A 261 11.56 14.73 7.59
N LEU A 262 10.44 15.04 8.25
CA LEU A 262 10.32 16.26 9.06
C LEU A 262 11.22 16.25 10.31
N ASP A 263 11.42 15.10 10.94
CA ASP A 263 12.30 14.94 12.10
C ASP A 263 13.76 15.28 11.74
N THR A 264 14.22 14.96 10.52
CA THR A 264 15.55 15.39 10.03
C THR A 264 15.69 16.91 9.90
N ALA A 265 14.57 17.62 9.69
CA ALA A 265 14.50 19.08 9.68
C ALA A 265 14.22 19.69 11.07
N GLY A 266 14.17 18.86 12.13
CA GLY A 266 13.84 19.30 13.49
C GLY A 266 12.36 19.68 13.67
N ILE A 267 11.48 19.20 12.80
CA ILE A 267 10.04 19.48 12.84
C ILE A 267 9.29 18.25 13.34
N GLY A 268 8.73 18.32 14.55
CA GLY A 268 7.84 17.28 15.09
C GLY A 268 6.40 17.43 14.60
N LEU A 269 5.68 16.31 14.50
CA LEU A 269 4.25 16.26 14.14
C LEU A 269 3.30 16.55 15.30
N ARG A 270 3.76 16.34 16.53
CA ARG A 270 2.97 16.56 17.75
C ARG A 270 2.48 18.00 17.83
N ASP A 271 1.20 18.16 18.18
CA ASP A 271 0.49 19.43 18.32
C ASP A 271 0.49 20.29 17.04
N GLN A 272 0.95 19.75 15.89
CA GLN A 272 0.87 20.44 14.61
C GLN A 272 -0.56 20.40 14.08
N PRO A 273 -1.10 21.52 13.57
CA PRO A 273 -2.31 21.48 12.77
C PRO A 273 -2.04 20.69 11.49
N ALA A 274 -2.89 19.70 11.20
CA ALA A 274 -2.82 18.91 9.99
C ALA A 274 -4.18 18.86 9.30
N VAL A 275 -4.19 18.90 7.97
CA VAL A 275 -5.39 18.81 7.13
C VAL A 275 -5.22 17.67 6.16
N VAL A 276 -6.14 16.70 6.20
CA VAL A 276 -6.20 15.62 5.21
C VAL A 276 -7.23 15.97 4.15
N ILE A 277 -6.81 15.99 2.88
CA ILE A 277 -7.69 16.21 1.73
C ILE A 277 -8.16 14.85 1.21
N GLY A 278 -9.47 14.62 1.28
CA GLY A 278 -10.08 13.33 0.96
C GLY A 278 -10.14 12.40 2.17
N TYR A 279 -11.30 11.75 2.36
CA TYR A 279 -11.59 10.87 3.49
C TYR A 279 -12.14 9.52 3.02
N GLY A 280 -11.56 9.00 1.93
CA GLY A 280 -11.64 7.59 1.55
C GLY A 280 -10.72 6.71 2.40
N PRO A 281 -10.52 5.44 2.05
CA PRO A 281 -9.70 4.51 2.84
C PRO A 281 -8.28 5.00 3.16
N VAL A 282 -7.59 5.63 2.18
CA VAL A 282 -6.27 6.24 2.40
C VAL A 282 -6.36 7.40 3.40
N GLY A 283 -7.31 8.33 3.18
CA GLY A 283 -7.52 9.49 4.06
C GLY A 283 -7.90 9.10 5.50
N GLU A 284 -8.72 8.05 5.68
CA GLU A 284 -9.02 7.46 6.99
C GLU A 284 -7.75 6.97 7.68
N GLY A 285 -6.90 6.25 6.94
CA GLY A 285 -5.61 5.76 7.41
C GLY A 285 -4.67 6.89 7.82
N VAL A 286 -4.47 7.86 6.94
CA VAL A 286 -3.60 9.03 7.18
C VAL A 286 -4.08 9.84 8.39
N ALA A 287 -5.37 10.15 8.48
CA ALA A 287 -5.93 10.92 9.59
C ALA A 287 -5.76 10.18 10.92
N ALA A 288 -6.01 8.86 10.94
CA ALA A 288 -5.86 8.04 12.14
C ALA A 288 -4.40 7.99 12.63
N HIS A 289 -3.43 7.82 11.72
CA HIS A 289 -2.02 7.75 12.08
C HIS A 289 -1.46 9.12 12.49
N LEU A 290 -1.83 10.21 11.80
CA LEU A 290 -1.47 11.58 12.22
C LEU A 290 -1.97 11.87 13.64
N ARG A 291 -3.23 11.52 13.94
CA ARG A 291 -3.80 11.66 15.29
C ARG A 291 -3.10 10.76 16.31
N ALA A 292 -2.71 9.54 15.94
CA ALA A 292 -1.96 8.64 16.80
C ALA A 292 -0.59 9.24 17.20
N LEU A 293 0.08 9.93 16.27
CA LEU A 293 1.33 10.67 16.51
C LEU A 293 1.12 12.06 17.15
N GLY A 294 -0.12 12.40 17.51
CA GLY A 294 -0.44 13.62 18.27
C GLY A 294 -0.65 14.89 17.44
N ALA A 295 -0.83 14.79 16.12
CA ALA A 295 -1.24 15.94 15.31
C ALA A 295 -2.71 16.32 15.58
N SER A 296 -3.03 17.60 15.43
CA SER A 296 -4.40 18.12 15.49
C SER A 296 -5.01 18.05 14.09
N VAL A 297 -5.81 17.02 13.83
CA VAL A 297 -6.24 16.67 12.47
C VAL A 297 -7.62 17.26 12.14
N ALA A 298 -7.67 17.95 11.01
CA ALA A 298 -8.88 18.33 10.30
C ALA A 298 -8.97 17.60 8.95
N VAL A 299 -10.16 17.55 8.37
CA VAL A 299 -10.44 16.88 7.11
C VAL A 299 -11.23 17.80 6.18
N THR A 300 -10.89 17.79 4.90
CA THR A 300 -11.70 18.41 3.85
C THR A 300 -12.14 17.35 2.84
N GLU A 301 -13.39 17.41 2.41
CA GLU A 301 -14.01 16.43 1.51
C GLU A 301 -14.99 17.12 0.56
N THR A 302 -15.13 16.52 -0.62
CA THR A 302 -16.12 16.88 -1.63
C THR A 302 -17.34 15.97 -1.56
N ASP A 303 -17.18 14.74 -1.07
CA ASP A 303 -18.28 13.81 -0.83
C ASP A 303 -18.94 14.11 0.53
N PRO A 304 -20.24 14.45 0.56
CA PRO A 304 -20.92 14.85 1.79
C PRO A 304 -21.06 13.69 2.80
N VAL A 305 -21.14 12.45 2.34
CA VAL A 305 -21.22 11.27 3.22
C VAL A 305 -19.87 11.05 3.91
N ARG A 306 -18.78 11.15 3.16
CA ARG A 306 -17.43 11.01 3.72
C ARG A 306 -17.07 12.16 4.66
N ALA A 307 -17.47 13.39 4.32
CA ALA A 307 -17.32 14.54 5.22
C ALA A 307 -18.08 14.32 6.54
N LEU A 308 -19.33 13.84 6.48
CA LEU A 308 -20.10 13.55 7.68
C LEU A 308 -19.49 12.42 8.50
N ARG A 309 -18.93 11.39 7.85
CA ARG A 309 -18.19 10.31 8.52
C ARG A 309 -16.95 10.84 9.23
N ALA A 310 -16.15 11.69 8.59
CA ALA A 310 -14.98 12.32 9.21
C ALA A 310 -15.34 13.09 10.49
N ALA A 311 -16.46 13.84 10.46
CA ALA A 311 -16.96 14.54 11.63
C ALA A 311 -17.35 13.57 12.76
N HIS A 312 -18.00 12.45 12.44
CA HIS A 312 -18.36 11.41 13.43
C HIS A 312 -17.14 10.63 13.96
N ASP A 313 -16.07 10.52 13.17
CA ASP A 313 -14.78 9.98 13.61
C ASP A 313 -13.98 10.96 14.48
N GLY A 314 -14.54 12.16 14.71
CA GLY A 314 -14.05 13.17 15.65
C GLY A 314 -13.09 14.21 15.04
N TYR A 315 -13.07 14.37 13.73
CA TYR A 315 -12.25 15.39 13.06
C TYR A 315 -13.02 16.68 12.80
N VAL A 316 -12.31 17.82 12.87
CA VAL A 316 -12.87 19.08 12.37
C VAL A 316 -13.00 18.98 10.86
N THR A 317 -14.18 19.31 10.31
CA THR A 317 -14.40 19.34 8.87
C THR A 317 -14.64 20.77 8.39
N GLY A 318 -14.15 21.09 7.19
CA GLY A 318 -14.24 22.45 6.67
C GLY A 318 -13.64 22.63 5.29
N LEU A 319 -13.59 23.88 4.87
CA LEU A 319 -13.07 24.27 3.57
C LEU A 319 -11.55 24.36 3.62
N LEU A 320 -10.87 23.81 2.62
CA LEU A 320 -9.41 23.74 2.57
C LEU A 320 -8.75 25.10 2.78
N ARG A 321 -9.26 26.16 2.14
CA ARG A 321 -8.73 27.52 2.27
C ARG A 321 -8.73 28.08 3.70
N ASP A 322 -9.63 27.59 4.56
CA ASP A 322 -9.77 28.05 5.94
C ASP A 322 -8.91 27.22 6.89
N LEU A 323 -8.66 25.95 6.55
CA LEU A 323 -7.93 24.99 7.37
C LEU A 323 -6.43 24.87 7.02
N ALA A 324 -6.06 25.09 5.76
CA ALA A 324 -4.69 24.95 5.27
C ALA A 324 -3.67 25.94 5.84
N PRO A 325 -4.00 27.22 6.13
CA PRO A 325 -3.01 28.19 6.59
C PRO A 325 -2.21 27.71 7.80
N GLY A 326 -0.88 27.61 7.64
CA GLY A 326 0.03 27.16 8.71
C GLY A 326 0.01 25.65 9.04
N ALA A 327 -0.83 24.86 8.36
CA ALA A 327 -0.96 23.43 8.60
C ALA A 327 0.01 22.57 7.79
N LEU A 328 0.17 21.32 8.23
CA LEU A 328 0.58 20.21 7.38
C LEU A 328 -0.61 19.77 6.53
N VAL A 329 -0.54 19.95 5.22
CA VAL A 329 -1.56 19.49 4.28
C VAL A 329 -1.13 18.16 3.68
N VAL A 330 -1.98 17.13 3.78
CA VAL A 330 -1.73 15.81 3.18
C VAL A 330 -2.87 15.48 2.21
N SER A 331 -2.56 15.35 0.93
CA SER A 331 -3.54 14.89 -0.05
C SER A 331 -3.62 13.37 -0.09
N ALA A 332 -4.83 12.84 0.04
CA ALA A 332 -5.16 11.42 0.01
C ALA A 332 -6.31 11.14 -0.98
N THR A 333 -6.38 11.93 -2.04
CA THR A 333 -7.50 11.89 -3.01
C THR A 333 -7.21 10.98 -4.20
N GLY A 334 -5.94 10.88 -4.60
CA GLY A 334 -5.56 10.26 -5.88
C GLY A 334 -6.08 11.05 -7.08
N VAL A 335 -6.23 12.38 -6.94
CA VAL A 335 -6.73 13.28 -7.99
C VAL A 335 -5.73 14.43 -8.23
N PRO A 336 -5.34 14.72 -9.48
CA PRO A 336 -4.49 15.87 -9.80
C PRO A 336 -5.06 17.20 -9.28
N HIS A 337 -4.18 18.13 -8.90
CA HIS A 337 -4.50 19.46 -8.39
C HIS A 337 -5.31 19.49 -7.08
N SER A 338 -5.23 18.42 -6.28
CA SER A 338 -5.87 18.41 -4.96
C SER A 338 -5.18 19.35 -3.98
N ILE A 339 -3.87 19.56 -4.13
CA ILE A 339 -3.13 20.66 -3.49
C ILE A 339 -2.83 21.69 -4.56
N ASP A 340 -3.66 22.72 -4.65
CA ASP A 340 -3.48 23.80 -5.62
C ASP A 340 -2.38 24.80 -5.21
N ALA A 341 -1.95 25.64 -6.15
CA ALA A 341 -0.91 26.65 -5.89
C ALA A 341 -1.26 27.63 -4.76
N ALA A 342 -2.55 27.91 -4.53
CA ALA A 342 -2.99 28.76 -3.43
C ALA A 342 -2.78 28.07 -2.06
N THR A 343 -3.10 26.78 -1.98
CA THR A 343 -2.88 25.94 -0.81
C THR A 343 -1.39 25.79 -0.55
N LEU A 344 -0.55 25.57 -1.57
CA LEU A 344 0.90 25.51 -1.40
C LEU A 344 1.52 26.81 -0.87
N ARG A 345 0.94 27.97 -1.18
CA ARG A 345 1.40 29.25 -0.61
C ARG A 345 0.95 29.46 0.84
N ALA A 346 -0.21 28.94 1.21
CA ALA A 346 -0.79 29.14 2.54
C ALA A 346 -0.33 28.10 3.57
N ALA A 347 -0.14 26.86 3.14
CA ALA A 347 0.27 25.75 3.99
C ALA A 347 1.70 25.94 4.50
N ARG A 348 1.98 25.36 5.68
CA ARG A 348 3.35 25.30 6.19
C ARG A 348 4.11 24.15 5.54
N ILE A 349 3.44 23.00 5.40
CA ILE A 349 4.02 21.76 4.88
C ILE A 349 2.97 21.11 3.95
N ALA A 350 3.42 20.50 2.87
CA ALA A 350 2.58 19.73 1.95
C ALA A 350 3.20 18.35 1.67
N ALA A 351 2.36 17.32 1.65
CA ALA A 351 2.73 15.96 1.31
C ALA A 351 1.61 15.26 0.52
N VAL A 352 1.95 14.23 -0.24
CA VAL A 352 1.00 13.46 -1.05
C VAL A 352 1.04 11.98 -0.65
N ALA A 353 -0.14 11.42 -0.39
CA ALA A 353 -0.38 10.01 -0.08
C ALA A 353 -1.26 9.32 -1.14
N GLY A 354 -1.94 10.07 -2.03
CA GLY A 354 -2.81 9.52 -3.08
C GLY A 354 -2.07 8.92 -4.27
N GLY A 355 -0.86 9.42 -4.55
CA GLY A 355 0.11 8.77 -5.44
C GLY A 355 -0.16 8.91 -6.94
N VAL A 356 -0.96 9.91 -7.37
CA VAL A 356 -1.11 10.21 -8.80
C VAL A 356 -0.23 11.38 -9.24
N PRO A 357 0.29 11.38 -10.49
CA PRO A 357 1.03 12.52 -11.02
C PRO A 357 0.22 13.82 -10.96
N GLY A 358 0.86 14.90 -10.48
CA GLY A 358 0.26 16.23 -10.42
C GLY A 358 -0.77 16.42 -9.31
N GLU A 359 -0.84 15.54 -8.31
CA GLU A 359 -1.72 15.73 -7.13
C GLU A 359 -1.39 17.03 -6.37
N ALA A 360 -0.11 17.42 -6.35
CA ALA A 360 0.32 18.77 -5.98
C ALA A 360 0.63 19.60 -7.24
N ASP A 361 -0.02 20.76 -7.36
CA ASP A 361 0.16 21.70 -8.47
C ASP A 361 1.40 22.57 -8.26
N VAL A 362 2.57 22.02 -8.57
CA VAL A 362 3.87 22.64 -8.34
C VAL A 362 4.75 22.63 -9.58
N ASP A 363 5.48 23.74 -9.79
CA ASP A 363 6.57 23.78 -10.75
C ASP A 363 7.81 23.12 -10.16
N LEU A 364 8.10 21.90 -10.62
CA LEU A 364 9.24 21.10 -10.17
C LEU A 364 10.60 21.77 -10.45
N ALA A 365 10.69 22.66 -11.44
CA ALA A 365 11.91 23.39 -11.75
C ALA A 365 12.17 24.55 -10.77
N ALA A 366 11.12 25.04 -10.09
CA ALA A 366 11.20 26.12 -9.12
C ALA A 366 11.46 25.63 -7.68
N LEU A 367 11.51 24.32 -7.45
CA LEU A 367 11.77 23.74 -6.14
C LEU A 367 13.20 24.00 -5.66
N GLN A 368 13.33 24.41 -4.39
CA GLN A 368 14.60 24.65 -3.74
C GLN A 368 14.83 23.61 -2.64
N PRO A 369 15.88 22.77 -2.72
CA PRO A 369 16.18 21.80 -1.66
C PRO A 369 16.42 22.48 -0.32
N MET A 370 15.80 21.95 0.74
CA MET A 370 16.07 22.42 2.09
C MET A 370 17.47 22.00 2.51
N SER A 371 18.26 22.95 3.04
CA SER A 371 19.62 22.67 3.52
C SER A 371 19.62 22.43 5.03
N GLY A 372 20.20 21.31 5.45
CA GLY A 372 20.57 21.04 6.83
C GLY A 372 21.97 21.60 7.16
N ALA A 373 22.53 21.21 8.30
CA ALA A 373 23.81 21.74 8.81
C ALA A 373 25.02 21.43 7.89
N SER A 374 24.98 20.32 7.14
CA SER A 374 26.11 19.87 6.32
C SER A 374 25.73 19.44 4.89
N ALA A 375 24.44 19.20 4.62
CA ALA A 375 23.95 18.75 3.32
C ALA A 375 22.47 19.09 3.14
N ALA A 376 21.96 18.96 1.91
CA ALA A 376 20.52 19.01 1.65
C ALA A 376 19.79 17.91 2.44
N ILE A 377 18.62 18.24 2.95
CA ILE A 377 17.71 17.29 3.60
C ILE A 377 17.02 16.48 2.50
N PRO A 378 17.23 15.15 2.43
CA PRO A 378 16.61 14.33 1.40
C PRO A 378 15.08 14.45 1.41
N HIS A 379 14.49 14.49 0.22
CA HIS A 379 13.03 14.52 0.00
C HIS A 379 12.29 15.73 0.62
N LEU A 380 12.99 16.82 0.92
CA LEU A 380 12.39 18.03 1.46
C LEU A 380 12.82 19.26 0.64
N ASP A 381 11.86 19.86 -0.03
CA ASP A 381 12.05 21.05 -0.85
C ASP A 381 11.16 22.20 -0.35
N ARG A 382 11.47 23.42 -0.78
CA ARG A 382 10.65 24.61 -0.55
C ARG A 382 10.05 25.11 -1.86
N THR A 383 8.76 25.44 -1.83
CA THR A 383 7.99 25.96 -2.98
C THR A 383 8.05 27.50 -3.05
N GLY A 384 9.18 28.06 -3.48
CA GLY A 384 9.38 29.51 -3.47
C GLY A 384 9.22 30.08 -2.06
N GLU A 385 8.27 31.00 -1.85
CA GLU A 385 7.95 31.55 -0.51
C GLU A 385 6.90 30.71 0.27
N GLY A 386 6.45 29.59 -0.28
CA GLY A 386 5.37 28.76 0.27
C GLY A 386 5.81 27.62 1.20
N ALA A 387 5.04 26.53 1.15
CA ALA A 387 5.21 25.35 1.98
C ALA A 387 6.58 24.66 1.81
N LEU A 388 6.94 23.89 2.83
CA LEU A 388 7.87 22.78 2.67
C LEU A 388 7.13 21.63 1.96
N LEU A 389 7.62 21.18 0.82
CA LEU A 389 7.04 20.10 0.03
C LEU A 389 7.88 18.84 0.19
N LEU A 390 7.22 17.76 0.61
CA LEU A 390 7.85 16.46 0.73
C LEU A 390 7.84 15.74 -0.62
N ALA A 391 8.90 14.98 -0.89
CA ALA A 391 9.04 14.09 -2.04
C ALA A 391 8.72 14.77 -3.39
N ARG A 392 9.01 16.07 -3.52
CA ARG A 392 8.70 16.88 -4.71
C ARG A 392 7.21 16.80 -5.15
N GLY A 393 6.30 16.48 -4.23
CA GLY A 393 4.87 16.30 -4.51
C GLY A 393 4.48 14.91 -5.03
N GLY A 394 5.39 13.95 -5.08
CA GLY A 394 5.11 12.55 -5.38
C GLY A 394 4.58 11.77 -4.16
N CYS A 395 4.24 10.50 -4.38
CA CYS A 395 3.75 9.62 -3.32
C CYS A 395 4.82 9.42 -2.22
N VAL A 396 4.61 9.99 -1.04
CA VAL A 396 5.67 10.17 -0.04
C VAL A 396 6.22 8.84 0.50
N ASN A 397 5.39 7.81 0.64
CA ASN A 397 5.82 6.51 1.13
C ASN A 397 6.65 5.72 0.12
N LEU A 398 6.44 5.94 -1.19
CA LEU A 398 7.25 5.33 -2.25
C LEU A 398 8.54 6.10 -2.47
N ALA A 399 8.46 7.43 -2.48
CA ALA A 399 9.59 8.28 -2.81
C ALA A 399 10.58 8.48 -1.65
N ALA A 400 10.10 8.45 -0.39
CA ALA A 400 10.91 8.71 0.80
C ALA A 400 10.96 7.53 1.79
N ALA A 401 10.36 6.38 1.44
CA ALA A 401 10.40 5.15 2.22
C ALA A 401 10.28 3.91 1.30
N GLU A 402 10.11 2.73 1.88
CA GLU A 402 9.99 1.46 1.14
C GLU A 402 8.53 1.06 0.86
N GLY A 403 7.65 2.03 0.62
CA GLY A 403 6.24 1.80 0.32
C GLY A 403 5.44 1.17 1.45
N ASN A 404 4.36 0.48 1.11
CA ASN A 404 3.49 -0.19 2.07
C ASN A 404 4.23 -1.31 2.83
N PRO A 405 3.85 -1.64 4.07
CA PRO A 405 4.48 -2.72 4.83
C PRO A 405 4.37 -4.09 4.16
N ILE A 406 5.34 -4.97 4.42
CA ILE A 406 5.43 -6.31 3.82
C ILE A 406 4.15 -7.11 4.01
N GLU A 407 3.57 -7.15 5.22
CA GLU A 407 2.37 -7.96 5.46
C GLU A 407 1.11 -7.41 4.81
N ILE A 408 1.12 -6.14 4.43
CA ILE A 408 0.04 -5.57 3.64
C ILE A 408 0.16 -6.04 2.20
N MET A 409 1.37 -5.96 1.63
CA MET A 409 1.62 -6.45 0.27
C MET A 409 1.47 -7.98 0.18
N ASP A 410 1.70 -8.72 1.25
CA ASP A 410 1.42 -10.15 1.31
C ASP A 410 -0.07 -10.46 1.05
N LEU A 411 -0.98 -9.63 1.56
CA LEU A 411 -2.41 -9.79 1.31
C LEU A 411 -2.75 -9.42 -0.14
N SER A 412 -2.27 -8.27 -0.62
CA SER A 412 -2.54 -7.83 -1.99
C SER A 412 -1.98 -8.82 -3.03
N PHE A 413 -0.77 -9.32 -2.84
CA PHE A 413 -0.16 -10.30 -3.74
C PHE A 413 -0.75 -11.69 -3.61
N ALA A 414 -1.29 -12.07 -2.45
CA ALA A 414 -2.11 -13.28 -2.36
C ALA A 414 -3.39 -13.18 -3.21
N VAL A 415 -4.02 -12.00 -3.27
CA VAL A 415 -5.15 -11.74 -4.18
C VAL A 415 -4.69 -11.81 -5.64
N GLN A 416 -3.55 -11.20 -6.01
CA GLN A 416 -2.97 -11.30 -7.36
C GLN A 416 -2.69 -12.75 -7.79
N LEU A 417 -1.99 -13.52 -6.94
CA LEU A 417 -1.70 -14.93 -7.20
C LEU A 417 -2.99 -15.75 -7.34
N SER A 418 -4.01 -15.45 -6.53
CA SER A 418 -5.32 -16.06 -6.69
C SER A 418 -6.01 -15.64 -7.99
N ALA A 419 -5.86 -14.39 -8.44
CA ALA A 419 -6.39 -13.93 -9.73
C ALA A 419 -5.75 -14.66 -10.91
N VAL A 420 -4.45 -14.98 -10.84
CA VAL A 420 -3.78 -15.87 -11.80
C VAL A 420 -4.50 -17.23 -11.88
N ALA A 421 -4.80 -17.85 -10.73
CA ALA A 421 -5.56 -19.11 -10.71
C ALA A 421 -6.94 -18.98 -11.39
N GLN A 422 -7.66 -17.87 -11.13
CA GLN A 422 -8.97 -17.62 -11.70
C GLN A 422 -8.93 -17.42 -13.22
N LEU A 423 -7.96 -16.64 -13.73
CA LEU A 423 -7.75 -16.42 -15.17
C LEU A 423 -7.36 -17.71 -15.91
N LEU A 424 -6.64 -18.61 -15.23
CA LEU A 424 -6.22 -19.87 -15.81
C LEU A 424 -7.31 -20.96 -15.76
N GLY A 425 -8.12 -20.97 -14.70
CA GLY A 425 -9.15 -21.97 -14.46
C GLY A 425 -10.53 -21.66 -15.06
N SER A 426 -10.78 -20.41 -15.46
CA SER A 426 -12.09 -19.97 -15.98
C SER A 426 -11.98 -19.33 -17.36
N SER A 427 -12.97 -19.58 -18.23
CA SER A 427 -13.12 -18.87 -19.51
C SER A 427 -13.96 -17.61 -19.29
N LEU A 428 -13.31 -16.49 -18.99
CA LEU A 428 -13.97 -15.19 -18.83
C LEU A 428 -14.07 -14.45 -20.19
N PRO A 429 -15.22 -13.85 -20.53
CA PRO A 429 -15.34 -13.01 -21.71
C PRO A 429 -14.53 -11.71 -21.54
N ALA A 430 -14.23 -11.03 -22.64
CA ALA A 430 -13.59 -9.71 -22.57
C ALA A 430 -14.41 -8.73 -21.71
N GLY A 431 -13.74 -7.95 -20.86
CA GLY A 431 -14.40 -7.10 -19.88
C GLY A 431 -13.66 -7.05 -18.55
N VAL A 432 -14.10 -6.14 -17.67
CA VAL A 432 -13.62 -6.05 -16.29
C VAL A 432 -14.54 -6.91 -15.40
N HIS A 433 -13.97 -7.87 -14.70
CA HIS A 433 -14.66 -8.82 -13.83
C HIS A 433 -14.31 -8.55 -12.37
N PRO A 434 -15.29 -8.62 -11.44
CA PRO A 434 -15.00 -8.53 -10.03
C PRO A 434 -14.14 -9.72 -9.58
N PHE A 435 -13.30 -9.50 -8.58
CA PHE A 435 -12.60 -10.60 -7.93
C PHE A 435 -13.61 -11.53 -7.22
N PRO A 436 -13.55 -12.87 -7.42
CA PRO A 436 -14.55 -13.77 -6.86
C PRO A 436 -14.58 -13.77 -5.32
N ALA A 437 -15.78 -13.64 -4.73
CA ALA A 437 -15.95 -13.54 -3.28
C ALA A 437 -15.44 -14.78 -2.51
N ASP A 438 -15.61 -15.98 -3.06
CA ASP A 438 -15.11 -17.21 -2.43
C ASP A 438 -13.58 -17.29 -2.43
N ALA A 439 -12.94 -16.74 -3.47
CA ALA A 439 -11.49 -16.63 -3.56
C ALA A 439 -10.95 -15.60 -2.55
N ASP A 440 -11.63 -14.46 -2.41
CA ASP A 440 -11.28 -13.44 -1.40
C ASP A 440 -11.39 -13.99 0.02
N ALA A 441 -12.47 -14.72 0.30
CA ALA A 441 -12.64 -15.40 1.57
C ALA A 441 -11.58 -16.50 1.81
N ALA A 442 -11.08 -17.14 0.75
CA ALA A 442 -9.98 -18.11 0.86
C ALA A 442 -8.66 -17.43 1.23
N VAL A 443 -8.34 -16.29 0.62
CA VAL A 443 -7.18 -15.45 1.00
C VAL A 443 -7.30 -15.00 2.45
N ALA A 444 -8.48 -14.54 2.88
CA ALA A 444 -8.74 -14.15 4.27
C ALA A 444 -8.49 -15.30 5.26
N ARG A 445 -8.97 -16.51 4.95
CA ARG A 445 -8.74 -17.71 5.78
C ARG A 445 -7.26 -18.10 5.83
N ALA A 446 -6.55 -18.01 4.71
CA ALA A 446 -5.11 -18.26 4.66
C ALA A 446 -4.34 -17.26 5.53
N ALA A 447 -4.72 -15.98 5.50
CA ALA A 447 -4.15 -14.94 6.35
C ALA A 447 -4.40 -15.19 7.85
N LEU A 448 -5.62 -15.55 8.24
CA LEU A 448 -5.95 -15.92 9.62
C LEU A 448 -5.13 -17.15 10.08
N ALA A 449 -5.05 -18.19 9.24
CA ALA A 449 -4.29 -19.39 9.54
C ALA A 449 -2.79 -19.11 9.71
N ALA A 450 -2.20 -18.28 8.84
CA ALA A 450 -0.80 -17.85 8.96
C ALA A 450 -0.52 -17.07 10.25
N ARG A 451 -1.53 -16.42 10.82
CA ARG A 451 -1.48 -15.71 12.11
C ARG A 451 -1.82 -16.61 13.31
N GLY A 452 -2.21 -17.87 13.08
CA GLY A 452 -2.72 -18.76 14.12
C GLY A 452 -4.06 -18.32 14.72
N GLU A 453 -4.82 -17.48 14.01
CA GLU A 453 -6.10 -16.94 14.46
C GLU A 453 -7.26 -17.84 14.00
N GLN A 454 -8.23 -18.05 14.90
CA GLN A 454 -9.44 -18.84 14.63
C GLN A 454 -10.67 -17.94 14.60
N ILE A 455 -11.65 -18.29 13.77
CA ILE A 455 -12.93 -17.60 13.68
C ILE A 455 -14.08 -18.61 13.82
N ASP A 456 -15.21 -18.13 14.32
CA ASP A 456 -16.42 -18.94 14.42
C ASP A 456 -16.97 -19.31 13.03
N VAL A 457 -17.58 -20.49 12.96
CA VAL A 457 -18.37 -20.94 11.81
C VAL A 457 -19.85 -20.82 12.17
N ARG A 458 -20.67 -20.38 11.21
CA ARG A 458 -22.13 -20.34 11.40
C ARG A 458 -22.66 -21.74 11.64
N SER A 459 -23.50 -21.90 12.66
CA SER A 459 -24.24 -23.13 12.91
C SER A 459 -25.29 -23.40 11.81
N ASP A 460 -25.74 -24.64 11.69
CA ASP A 460 -26.84 -25.00 10.78
C ASP A 460 -28.12 -24.20 11.05
N ALA A 461 -28.38 -23.88 12.31
CA ALA A 461 -29.51 -23.04 12.70
C ALA A 461 -29.38 -21.61 12.13
N GLN A 462 -28.18 -21.02 12.20
CA GLN A 462 -27.91 -19.71 11.60
C GLN A 462 -28.03 -19.75 10.07
N HIS A 463 -27.54 -20.81 9.41
CA HIS A 463 -27.71 -21.00 7.98
C HIS A 463 -29.18 -21.12 7.57
N ARG A 464 -29.98 -21.91 8.31
CA ARG A 464 -31.43 -22.01 8.07
C ARG A 464 -32.12 -20.65 8.25
N ALA A 465 -31.81 -19.94 9.33
CA ALA A 465 -32.40 -18.63 9.61
C ALA A 465 -32.09 -17.59 8.52
N GLN A 466 -30.86 -17.56 7.99
CA GLN A 466 -30.47 -16.61 6.93
C GLN A 466 -31.12 -16.90 5.58
N ARG A 467 -31.43 -18.18 5.29
CA ARG A 467 -32.12 -18.58 4.05
C ARG A 467 -33.62 -18.33 4.12
N ASP A 468 -34.16 -18.15 5.32
CA ASP A 468 -35.58 -17.97 5.52
C ASP A 468 -35.96 -16.49 5.43
N TRP A 469 -36.42 -16.08 4.25
CA TRP A 469 -36.87 -14.71 3.98
C TRP A 469 -38.15 -14.32 4.75
N ARG A 470 -38.87 -15.30 5.32
CA ARG A 470 -40.14 -15.04 6.00
C ARG A 470 -39.88 -14.39 7.35
N SER A 471 -40.50 -13.23 7.55
CA SER A 471 -40.48 -12.50 8.82
C SER A 471 -40.86 -13.42 9.99
N PRO A 472 -39.96 -13.64 10.96
CA PRO A 472 -40.29 -14.36 12.18
C PRO A 472 -41.42 -13.67 12.97
N ARG A 473 -41.55 -12.34 12.83
CA ARG A 473 -42.55 -11.50 13.50
C ARG A 473 -44.00 -11.84 13.11
N TYR A 474 -44.22 -12.47 11.95
CA TYR A 474 -45.57 -12.78 11.43
C TYR A 474 -45.85 -14.29 11.29
N ARG A 475 -45.04 -15.15 11.92
CA ARG A 475 -45.35 -16.59 11.99
C ARG A 475 -46.44 -16.79 13.03
N GLY A 476 -47.60 -17.29 12.63
CA GLY A 476 -48.64 -17.71 13.57
C GLY A 476 -48.13 -18.84 14.47
N GLU A 477 -48.61 -18.91 15.70
CA GLU A 477 -48.16 -19.83 16.77
C GLU A 477 -48.31 -21.34 16.47
N GLY A 478 -48.66 -21.74 15.24
CA GLY A 478 -49.00 -23.13 14.88
C GLY A 478 -48.10 -23.80 13.85
N ALA A 479 -46.95 -23.22 13.48
CA ALA A 479 -46.01 -23.84 12.54
C ALA A 479 -44.65 -24.04 13.22
N ALA A 480 -44.60 -25.01 14.14
CA ALA A 480 -43.37 -25.56 14.69
C ALA A 480 -42.91 -26.77 13.87
#